data_AF-A0A3D6D8R1-F1
#
_entry.id   AF-A0A3D6D8R1-F1
#
_cell.length_a   1.000
_cell.length_b   1.000
_cell.length_c   1.000
_cell.angle_alpha   90.00
_cell.angle_beta   90.00
_cell.angle_gamma   90.00
#
_symmetry.space_group_name_H-M   'P 1'
#
loop_
_entity.id
_entity.type
_entity.pdbx_description
1 polymer ?
#
loop_
_entity_poly.entity_id
_entity_poly.type
_entity_poly.pdbx_seq_one_letter_code
_entity_poly.pdbx_strand_id
1 'polypeptide(L)'
;MISQQLAMLDNRIRFQLPRFMIPHRFKRGFFTAVLAILSFIVVDGQGLMERGIAIPRETQTSLAESLQPLEEAVLLIKQQEDPFVAAYEPDVSIYLKAVQTAVEHNEFHYEKQFEVADRLIQTGLARAAHLLNGKAPWADQTGLVVRGYRSKLDDSIQPYGLVVPETYQSTGNDAHRMDIWLHGRDNRLTELKFIDQRERSKGQFAPQNTFVLHPYGRFCNAFKFGGEVDVFEAKEHVQGQYSIDTSRVAMRGFSMGGAGCWHLAVHHSDQWVVAAPGAGFSESAHYLGLWKKDKKPNWFETKLWRLYDADEYALNLFHLPTVAYSGGADKQIQAARMMEIALQDEGMELAHIIGPDTGHRYHPDSKKEIENRVDLVANAGKRKVPAKVRMTTYTLKYPDMHWVHLEGLNQHWEKALVNAEIKDSHTVVIETKNVTALSLAMDAGECPLDAGHTPGILIDGQSLEGANVLSDKSWNVTLHKEGDIWRTGKQGNAGVNLKKRPGLQGPIDDAFMDRFVIVTPSG
;
A
#
# COMPACT_ATOMS: atom_id res chain seq x y z
N MET A 1 24.89 -9.60 50.74
CA MET A 1 26.10 -10.41 50.48
C MET A 1 25.99 -11.06 49.09
N ILE A 2 25.73 -10.24 48.06
CA ILE A 2 25.64 -10.65 46.65
C ILE A 2 26.22 -9.47 45.84
N SER A 3 27.52 -9.26 46.00
CA SER A 3 28.33 -8.25 45.30
C SER A 3 29.75 -8.76 45.04
N GLN A 4 29.94 -10.08 44.99
CA GLN A 4 31.26 -10.72 44.93
C GLN A 4 31.35 -11.94 44.01
N GLN A 5 30.47 -12.06 43.00
CA GLN A 5 30.50 -13.20 42.06
C GLN A 5 30.48 -12.87 40.57
N LEU A 6 30.82 -11.64 40.16
CA LEU A 6 30.96 -11.28 38.74
C LEU A 6 32.34 -10.69 38.37
N ALA A 7 33.38 -10.99 39.15
CA ALA A 7 34.75 -10.51 38.91
C ALA A 7 35.79 -11.62 38.69
N MET A 8 35.38 -12.80 38.20
CA MET A 8 36.32 -13.91 37.89
C MET A 8 35.95 -14.66 36.60
N LEU A 9 35.87 -13.93 35.49
CA LEU A 9 35.96 -14.51 34.14
C LEU A 9 36.62 -13.50 33.20
N ASP A 10 37.82 -13.06 33.58
CA ASP A 10 38.73 -12.35 32.70
C ASP A 10 40.13 -12.99 32.81
N ASN A 11 40.77 -13.19 31.66
CA ASN A 11 42.03 -13.91 31.40
C ASN A 11 42.01 -15.44 31.39
N ARG A 12 41.99 -16.01 30.18
CA ARG A 12 43.14 -16.70 29.55
C ARG A 12 42.68 -17.42 28.28
N ILE A 13 43.17 -16.99 27.12
CA ILE A 13 43.85 -17.80 26.10
C ILE A 13 44.37 -16.82 25.04
N ARG A 14 45.69 -16.64 25.01
CA ARG A 14 46.43 -15.98 23.93
C ARG A 14 46.79 -17.06 22.91
N PHE A 15 46.51 -16.82 21.63
CA PHE A 15 47.32 -17.38 20.54
C PHE A 15 47.81 -16.26 19.63
N GLN A 16 49.08 -16.39 19.25
CA GLN A 16 49.94 -15.39 18.63
C GLN A 16 49.61 -15.20 17.14
N LEU A 17 49.72 -13.96 16.66
CA LEU A 17 49.87 -13.64 15.23
C LEU A 17 51.20 -12.90 15.02
N PRO A 18 51.92 -13.15 13.92
CA PRO A 18 53.29 -12.72 13.74
C PRO A 18 53.42 -11.21 13.48
N ARG A 19 54.48 -10.62 14.05
CA ARG A 19 54.95 -9.27 13.76
C ARG A 19 55.48 -9.21 12.31
N PHE A 20 54.79 -8.50 11.44
CA PHE A 20 55.39 -7.94 10.24
C PHE A 20 55.88 -6.52 10.53
N MET A 21 57.20 -6.31 10.47
CA MET A 21 57.81 -4.99 10.35
C MET A 21 57.48 -4.42 8.97
N ILE A 22 56.87 -3.25 8.93
CA ILE A 22 56.81 -2.42 7.72
C ILE A 22 57.55 -1.11 8.04
N PRO A 23 58.55 -0.70 7.25
CA PRO A 23 59.39 0.44 7.56
C PRO A 23 58.64 1.77 7.34
N HIS A 24 58.98 2.73 8.21
CA HIS A 24 58.64 4.14 8.07
C HIS A 24 59.10 4.69 6.71
N ARG A 25 58.13 5.03 5.84
CA ARG A 25 58.07 6.24 5.01
C ARG A 25 57.00 6.03 3.95
N PHE A 26 55.82 6.60 4.12
CA PHE A 26 55.11 7.33 3.07
C PHE A 26 54.04 8.21 3.72
N LYS A 27 53.91 9.40 3.15
CA LYS A 27 53.38 10.61 3.79
C LYS A 27 51.84 10.61 3.79
N ARG A 28 51.30 11.14 4.90
CA ARG A 28 50.07 11.96 5.00
C ARG A 28 49.36 12.19 3.67
N GLY A 29 48.28 11.44 3.43
CA GLY A 29 47.42 11.62 2.26
C GLY A 29 46.19 10.71 2.17
N PHE A 30 45.95 9.83 3.17
CA PHE A 30 44.90 8.82 3.08
C PHE A 30 43.94 8.76 4.28
N PHE A 31 44.15 9.61 5.31
CA PHE A 31 43.32 9.64 6.52
C PHE A 31 42.32 10.81 6.59
N THR A 32 42.24 11.62 5.54
CA THR A 32 41.25 12.71 5.38
C THR A 32 40.10 12.36 4.43
N ALA A 33 40.12 11.19 3.78
CA ALA A 33 39.09 10.79 2.82
C ALA A 33 37.97 9.91 3.41
N VAL A 34 38.15 9.34 4.61
CA VAL A 34 37.15 8.45 5.23
C VAL A 34 36.25 9.18 6.25
N LEU A 35 36.69 10.33 6.79
CA LEU A 35 35.85 11.21 7.63
C LEU A 35 35.04 12.25 6.84
N ALA A 36 35.29 12.39 5.54
CA ALA A 36 34.54 13.29 4.64
C ALA A 36 33.30 12.63 4.00
N ILE A 37 33.06 11.33 4.23
CA ILE A 37 31.91 10.59 3.70
C ILE A 37 30.76 10.49 4.74
N LEU A 38 30.97 10.95 5.97
CA LEU A 38 29.94 11.01 7.04
C LEU A 38 29.43 12.44 7.33
N SER A 39 29.77 13.42 6.51
CA SER A 39 29.45 14.84 6.74
C SER A 39 28.71 15.53 5.58
N PHE A 40 28.11 14.77 4.66
CA PHE A 40 27.16 15.31 3.69
C PHE A 40 25.89 14.46 3.66
N ILE A 41 24.95 14.91 4.49
CA ILE A 41 23.49 14.96 4.36
C ILE A 41 22.96 14.86 5.79
N VAL A 42 23.20 15.89 6.60
CA VAL A 42 22.05 16.43 7.32
C VAL A 42 21.30 17.15 6.20
N VAL A 43 20.39 16.43 5.52
CA VAL A 43 19.22 17.13 5.00
C VAL A 43 18.70 17.78 6.26
N ASP A 44 18.78 19.11 6.29
CA ASP A 44 18.04 19.90 7.24
C ASP A 44 16.59 19.42 7.06
N GLY A 45 16.20 18.48 7.92
CA GLY A 45 14.90 17.87 7.89
C GLY A 45 13.96 18.98 8.30
N GLN A 46 13.58 19.83 7.35
CA GLN A 46 12.32 20.54 7.42
C GLN A 46 11.33 19.46 7.80
N GLY A 47 10.90 19.46 9.06
CA GLY A 47 10.14 18.39 9.65
C GLY A 47 9.02 18.05 8.69
N LEU A 48 9.05 16.83 8.14
CA LEU A 48 8.00 16.37 7.23
C LEU A 48 6.64 16.53 7.92
N MET A 49 6.63 16.35 9.25
CA MET A 49 5.60 16.76 10.18
C MET A 49 5.92 18.10 10.84
N GLU A 50 4.91 18.96 10.93
CA GLU A 50 4.99 20.24 11.66
C GLU A 50 5.17 19.97 13.16
N ARG A 51 6.05 20.74 13.82
CA ARG A 51 6.26 20.61 15.27
C ARG A 51 5.01 21.02 16.03
N GLY A 52 4.68 20.30 17.10
CA GLY A 52 3.62 20.69 18.01
C GLY A 52 3.97 21.88 18.90
N ILE A 53 2.95 22.42 19.55
CA ILE A 53 3.04 23.42 20.61
C ILE A 53 3.59 22.79 21.90
N ALA A 54 4.21 23.61 22.75
CA ALA A 54 4.63 23.14 24.06
C ALA A 54 3.41 22.72 24.90
N ILE A 55 3.49 21.56 25.53
CA ILE A 55 2.45 21.06 26.44
C ILE A 55 2.67 21.71 27.81
N PRO A 56 1.69 22.44 28.38
CA PRO A 56 1.81 22.97 29.74
C PRO A 56 2.05 21.83 30.75
N ARG A 57 2.89 22.08 31.76
CA ARG A 57 3.24 21.05 32.75
C ARG A 57 2.02 20.44 33.45
N GLU A 58 1.04 21.28 33.78
CA GLU A 58 -0.23 20.83 34.38
C GLU A 58 -1.00 19.90 33.43
N THR A 59 -1.10 20.25 32.15
CA THR A 59 -1.71 19.40 31.12
C THR A 59 -0.95 18.09 30.94
N GLN A 60 0.39 18.12 30.94
CA GLN A 60 1.20 16.93 30.83
C GLN A 60 0.97 15.98 32.01
N THR A 61 0.90 16.50 33.24
CA THR A 61 0.57 15.71 34.43
C THR A 61 -0.86 15.15 34.34
N SER A 62 -1.84 15.97 33.98
CA SER A 62 -3.24 15.55 33.85
C SER A 62 -3.43 14.44 32.79
N LEU A 63 -2.76 14.57 31.64
CA LEU A 63 -2.81 13.55 30.58
C LEU A 63 -2.14 12.25 31.01
N ALA A 64 -1.00 12.33 31.71
CA ALA A 64 -0.31 11.14 32.22
C ALA A 64 -1.19 10.38 33.24
N GLU A 65 -1.80 11.10 34.19
CA GLU A 65 -2.73 10.51 35.16
C GLU A 65 -3.97 9.90 34.49
N SER A 66 -4.48 10.54 33.44
CA SER A 66 -5.65 10.05 32.69
C SER A 66 -5.34 8.87 31.78
N LEU A 67 -4.10 8.78 31.27
CA LEU A 67 -3.64 7.68 30.41
C LEU A 67 -3.40 6.39 31.19
N GLN A 68 -2.92 6.49 32.44
CA GLN A 68 -2.52 5.33 33.23
C GLN A 68 -3.62 4.25 33.32
N PRO A 69 -4.90 4.56 33.62
CA PRO A 69 -5.96 3.55 33.62
C PRO A 69 -6.15 2.85 32.26
N LEU A 70 -5.94 3.56 31.14
CA LEU A 70 -6.05 2.98 29.81
C LEU A 70 -4.86 2.07 29.49
N GLU A 71 -3.65 2.46 29.92
CA GLU A 71 -2.45 1.61 29.84
C GLU A 71 -2.65 0.30 30.59
N GLU A 72 -3.14 0.37 31.83
CA GLU A 72 -3.45 -0.79 32.66
C GLU A 72 -4.51 -1.69 32.01
N ALA A 73 -5.59 -1.09 31.47
CA ALA A 73 -6.64 -1.84 30.80
C ALA A 73 -6.15 -2.54 29.52
N VAL A 74 -5.34 -1.88 28.70
CA VAL A 74 -4.73 -2.50 27.51
C VAL A 74 -3.77 -3.62 27.89
N LEU A 75 -3.00 -3.47 28.97
CA LEU A 75 -2.13 -4.53 29.47
C LEU A 75 -2.94 -5.76 29.89
N LEU A 76 -4.05 -5.56 30.62
CA LEU A 76 -4.95 -6.64 31.01
C LEU A 76 -5.59 -7.34 29.81
N ILE A 77 -6.01 -6.57 28.79
CA ILE A 77 -6.54 -7.11 27.52
C ILE A 77 -5.51 -8.00 26.83
N LYS A 78 -4.26 -7.53 26.71
CA LYS A 78 -3.17 -8.28 26.06
C LYS A 78 -2.77 -9.57 26.79
N GLN A 79 -3.11 -9.71 28.08
CA GLN A 79 -2.86 -10.91 28.86
C GLN A 79 -3.97 -11.96 28.72
N GLN A 80 -5.11 -11.61 28.11
CA GLN A 80 -6.18 -12.57 27.86
C GLN A 80 -5.81 -13.49 26.69
N GLU A 81 -6.05 -14.79 26.85
CA GLU A 81 -5.86 -15.79 25.78
C GLU A 81 -7.11 -15.99 24.90
N ASP A 82 -8.20 -15.26 25.18
CA ASP A 82 -9.45 -15.35 24.43
C ASP A 82 -9.28 -14.83 22.99
N PRO A 83 -9.54 -15.67 21.96
CA PRO A 83 -9.45 -15.24 20.55
C PRO A 83 -10.35 -14.05 20.20
N PHE A 84 -11.52 -13.92 20.84
CA PHE A 84 -12.39 -12.77 20.66
C PHE A 84 -11.71 -11.50 21.17
N VAL A 85 -11.10 -11.54 22.36
CA VAL A 85 -10.37 -10.41 22.93
C VAL A 85 -9.18 -10.04 22.06
N ALA A 86 -8.41 -11.03 21.60
CA ALA A 86 -7.27 -10.80 20.72
C ALA A 86 -7.66 -10.14 19.39
N ALA A 87 -8.79 -10.54 18.80
CA ALA A 87 -9.28 -9.97 17.53
C ALA A 87 -9.66 -8.48 17.65
N TYR A 88 -10.16 -8.05 18.81
CA TYR A 88 -10.66 -6.68 19.04
C TYR A 88 -9.70 -5.80 19.88
N GLU A 89 -8.58 -6.34 20.37
CA GLU A 89 -7.55 -5.58 21.10
C GLU A 89 -7.04 -4.34 20.33
N PRO A 90 -6.77 -4.42 19.01
CA PRO A 90 -6.34 -3.25 18.25
C PRO A 90 -7.35 -2.09 18.28
N ASP A 91 -8.65 -2.38 18.38
CA ASP A 91 -9.72 -1.37 18.44
C ASP A 91 -9.72 -0.56 19.74
N VAL A 92 -9.00 -1.01 20.77
CA VAL A 92 -8.74 -0.28 22.03
C VAL A 92 -7.37 0.40 21.96
N SER A 93 -6.34 -0.33 21.53
CA SER A 93 -4.95 0.13 21.53
C SER A 93 -4.68 1.33 20.61
N ILE A 94 -5.49 1.55 19.57
CA ILE A 94 -5.39 2.78 18.75
C ILE A 94 -5.55 4.05 19.58
N TYR A 95 -6.45 4.08 20.58
CA TYR A 95 -6.70 5.27 21.39
C TYR A 95 -5.54 5.55 22.33
N LEU A 96 -4.99 4.48 22.94
CA LEU A 96 -3.81 4.58 23.78
C LEU A 96 -2.62 5.11 22.98
N LYS A 97 -2.31 4.45 21.86
CA LYS A 97 -1.18 4.83 21.00
C LYS A 97 -1.31 6.28 20.53
N ALA A 98 -2.48 6.68 20.03
CA ALA A 98 -2.70 8.01 19.48
C ALA A 98 -2.39 9.14 20.47
N VAL A 99 -2.71 8.95 21.75
CA VAL A 99 -2.46 9.96 22.78
C VAL A 99 -1.03 9.85 23.32
N GLN A 100 -0.50 8.63 23.50
CA GLN A 100 0.88 8.42 23.94
C GLN A 100 1.88 9.04 22.96
N THR A 101 1.76 8.77 21.66
CA THR A 101 2.67 9.35 20.65
C THR A 101 2.52 10.86 20.55
N ALA A 102 1.28 11.37 20.70
CA ALA A 102 1.02 12.80 20.72
C ALA A 102 1.80 13.53 21.84
N VAL A 103 1.87 12.91 23.03
CA VAL A 103 2.64 13.42 24.17
C VAL A 103 4.14 13.21 23.98
N GLU A 104 4.57 11.99 23.63
CA GLU A 104 5.98 11.60 23.52
C GLU A 104 6.72 12.41 22.44
N HIS A 105 6.07 12.63 21.30
CA HIS A 105 6.69 13.28 20.14
C HIS A 105 6.31 14.76 20.00
N ASN A 106 5.62 15.33 20.99
CA ASN A 106 5.18 16.72 20.98
C ASN A 106 4.39 17.06 19.70
N GLU A 107 3.28 16.34 19.53
CA GLU A 107 2.50 16.20 18.29
C GLU A 107 1.12 16.88 18.39
N PHE A 108 0.90 17.67 19.45
CA PHE A 108 -0.24 18.58 19.57
C PHE A 108 0.04 19.88 18.81
N HIS A 109 -0.73 20.22 17.78
CA HIS A 109 -0.56 21.46 17.00
C HIS A 109 -1.45 22.61 17.51
N TYR A 110 -2.46 22.32 18.32
CA TYR A 110 -3.39 23.29 18.90
C TYR A 110 -3.81 22.90 20.32
N GLU A 111 -4.03 23.88 21.19
CA GLU A 111 -4.44 23.64 22.59
C GLU A 111 -5.74 22.82 22.70
N LYS A 112 -6.70 23.03 21.80
CA LYS A 112 -7.95 22.25 21.75
C LYS A 112 -7.73 20.74 21.56
N GLN A 113 -6.54 20.31 21.11
CA GLN A 113 -6.24 18.88 20.97
C GLN A 113 -5.97 18.21 22.32
N PHE A 114 -5.75 18.96 23.40
CA PHE A 114 -5.72 18.39 24.76
C PHE A 114 -7.09 17.82 25.15
N GLU A 115 -8.18 18.57 24.87
CA GLU A 115 -9.55 18.07 25.06
C GLU A 115 -9.86 16.87 24.14
N VAL A 116 -9.28 16.84 22.94
CA VAL A 116 -9.37 15.67 22.05
C VAL A 116 -8.69 14.46 22.68
N ALA A 117 -7.48 14.61 23.22
CA ALA A 117 -6.79 13.54 23.92
C ALA A 117 -7.61 12.97 25.07
N ASP A 118 -8.17 13.83 25.93
CA ASP A 118 -9.05 13.40 27.02
C ASP A 118 -10.24 12.58 26.51
N ARG A 119 -10.90 13.05 25.44
CA ARG A 119 -12.03 12.32 24.84
C ARG A 119 -11.61 10.96 24.26
N LEU A 120 -10.46 10.89 23.60
CA LEU A 120 -9.93 9.64 23.06
C LEU A 120 -9.58 8.65 24.17
N ILE A 121 -9.00 9.12 25.29
CA ILE A 121 -8.77 8.30 26.49
C ILE A 121 -10.08 7.72 27.01
N GLN A 122 -11.12 8.56 27.17
CA GLN A 122 -12.43 8.10 27.65
C GLN A 122 -13.06 7.07 26.70
N THR A 123 -12.92 7.28 25.39
CA THR A 123 -13.41 6.32 24.38
C THR A 123 -12.66 5.00 24.46
N GLY A 124 -11.33 5.04 24.59
CA GLY A 124 -10.49 3.86 24.80
C GLY A 124 -10.88 3.09 26.06
N LEU A 125 -11.10 3.78 27.19
CA LEU A 125 -11.54 3.17 28.45
C LEU A 125 -12.91 2.51 28.32
N ALA A 126 -13.87 3.17 27.67
CA ALA A 126 -15.19 2.60 27.41
C ALA A 126 -15.10 1.32 26.56
N ARG A 127 -14.28 1.34 25.49
CA ARG A 127 -14.04 0.15 24.68
C ARG A 127 -13.33 -0.96 25.43
N ALA A 128 -12.33 -0.63 26.25
CA ALA A 128 -11.62 -1.59 27.08
C ALA A 128 -12.58 -2.28 28.06
N ALA A 129 -13.45 -1.51 28.71
CA ALA A 129 -14.48 -2.06 29.61
C ALA A 129 -15.45 -2.99 28.88
N HIS A 130 -15.91 -2.62 27.68
CA HIS A 130 -16.73 -3.53 26.86
C HIS A 130 -15.99 -4.82 26.50
N LEU A 131 -14.74 -4.71 26.05
CA LEU A 131 -13.96 -5.84 25.59
C LEU A 131 -13.65 -6.83 26.71
N LEU A 132 -13.29 -6.33 27.91
CA LEU A 132 -13.08 -7.14 29.10
C LEU A 132 -14.36 -7.85 29.59
N ASN A 133 -15.54 -7.38 29.14
CA ASN A 133 -16.83 -8.03 29.38
C ASN A 133 -17.29 -8.89 28.18
N GLY A 134 -16.40 -9.23 27.24
CA GLY A 134 -16.69 -10.07 26.08
C GLY A 134 -17.60 -9.40 25.04
N LYS A 135 -17.54 -8.07 24.91
CA LYS A 135 -18.37 -7.29 23.98
C LYS A 135 -17.55 -6.35 23.12
N ALA A 136 -17.96 -6.19 21.86
CA ALA A 136 -17.39 -5.22 20.93
C ALA A 136 -18.51 -4.48 20.18
N PRO A 137 -19.29 -3.60 20.85
CA PRO A 137 -20.48 -2.98 20.26
C PRO A 137 -20.19 -2.14 19.00
N TRP A 138 -18.95 -1.70 18.81
CA TRP A 138 -18.52 -0.99 17.59
C TRP A 138 -18.42 -1.90 16.35
N ALA A 139 -18.40 -3.23 16.51
CA ALA A 139 -18.40 -4.15 15.38
C ALA A 139 -19.73 -4.14 14.60
N ASP A 140 -20.83 -3.92 15.32
CA ASP A 140 -22.20 -3.86 14.78
C ASP A 140 -22.65 -2.43 14.47
N GLN A 141 -21.85 -1.43 14.83
CA GLN A 141 -22.22 -0.02 14.71
C GLN A 141 -22.28 0.42 13.24
N THR A 142 -23.34 1.16 12.88
CA THR A 142 -23.45 1.86 11.59
C THR A 142 -23.01 3.32 11.71
N GLY A 143 -22.78 3.99 10.58
CA GLY A 143 -22.31 5.37 10.55
C GLY A 143 -20.79 5.48 10.70
N LEU A 144 -20.31 6.42 11.51
CA LEU A 144 -18.87 6.68 11.67
C LEU A 144 -18.27 5.73 12.70
N VAL A 145 -17.35 4.88 12.26
CA VAL A 145 -16.66 3.92 13.12
C VAL A 145 -15.16 4.02 12.91
N VAL A 146 -14.41 4.16 14.00
CA VAL A 146 -12.95 4.00 13.97
C VAL A 146 -12.60 2.60 14.46
N ARG A 147 -11.73 1.93 13.72
CA ARG A 147 -11.23 0.58 14.02
C ARG A 147 -9.70 0.59 13.97
N GLY A 148 -9.09 -0.45 14.50
CA GLY A 148 -7.64 -0.66 14.51
C GLY A 148 -7.27 -2.05 14.00
N TYR A 149 -6.03 -2.19 13.54
CA TYR A 149 -5.41 -3.48 13.24
C TYR A 149 -3.92 -3.44 13.60
N ARG A 150 -3.30 -4.61 13.70
CA ARG A 150 -1.85 -4.75 13.89
C ARG A 150 -1.17 -4.88 12.53
N SER A 151 -0.32 -3.92 12.18
CA SER A 151 0.42 -3.92 10.92
C SER A 151 1.57 -4.95 10.97
N LYS A 152 1.71 -5.75 9.91
CA LYS A 152 2.79 -6.73 9.77
C LYS A 152 4.15 -6.09 9.56
N LEU A 153 4.19 -4.84 9.09
CA LEU A 153 5.43 -4.11 8.80
C LEU A 153 6.33 -3.97 10.04
N ASP A 154 5.72 -3.76 11.21
CA ASP A 154 6.44 -3.36 12.42
C ASP A 154 5.68 -3.63 13.74
N ASP A 155 4.63 -4.46 13.70
CA ASP A 155 3.75 -4.80 14.83
C ASP A 155 3.01 -3.60 15.45
N SER A 156 3.12 -2.43 14.85
CA SER A 156 2.43 -1.24 15.35
C SER A 156 0.93 -1.33 15.08
N ILE A 157 0.15 -0.78 16.00
CA ILE A 157 -1.30 -0.66 15.83
C ILE A 157 -1.58 0.55 14.93
N GLN A 158 -2.37 0.34 13.88
CA GLN A 158 -2.75 1.37 12.91
C GLN A 158 -4.27 1.59 12.94
N PRO A 159 -4.74 2.86 12.97
CA PRO A 159 -6.15 3.17 12.88
C PRO A 159 -6.63 3.22 11.42
N TYR A 160 -7.91 2.93 11.21
CA TYR A 160 -8.64 3.32 9.99
C TYR A 160 -10.05 3.80 10.35
N GLY A 161 -10.60 4.66 9.49
CA GLY A 161 -11.98 5.15 9.62
C GLY A 161 -12.91 4.43 8.65
N LEU A 162 -14.13 4.17 9.09
CA LEU A 162 -15.22 3.64 8.28
C LEU A 162 -16.43 4.56 8.30
N VAL A 163 -17.06 4.69 7.13
CA VAL A 163 -18.48 5.01 7.03
C VAL A 163 -19.21 3.70 6.74
N VAL A 164 -19.84 3.14 7.75
CA VAL A 164 -20.65 1.92 7.66
C VAL A 164 -22.07 2.32 7.20
N PRO A 165 -22.62 1.73 6.13
CA PRO A 165 -23.93 2.13 5.64
C PRO A 165 -25.05 1.79 6.63
N GLU A 166 -26.11 2.60 6.66
CA GLU A 166 -27.26 2.39 7.56
C GLU A 166 -28.01 1.07 7.27
N THR A 167 -27.84 0.53 6.07
CA THR A 167 -28.38 -0.75 5.63
C THR A 167 -27.59 -1.96 6.11
N TYR A 168 -26.40 -1.77 6.68
CA TYR A 168 -25.57 -2.87 7.17
C TYR A 168 -26.26 -3.59 8.34
N GLN A 169 -26.25 -4.91 8.28
CA GLN A 169 -26.69 -5.80 9.35
C GLN A 169 -25.60 -6.84 9.59
N SER A 170 -25.06 -6.90 10.80
CA SER A 170 -23.94 -7.81 11.12
C SER A 170 -24.29 -9.29 11.06
N THR A 171 -25.58 -9.63 11.16
CA THR A 171 -26.10 -10.99 10.96
C THR A 171 -26.66 -11.22 9.56
N GLY A 172 -26.61 -10.19 8.69
CA GLY A 172 -27.04 -10.27 7.30
C GLY A 172 -26.02 -10.98 6.42
N ASN A 173 -26.49 -11.52 5.30
CA ASN A 173 -25.64 -12.16 4.29
C ASN A 173 -25.31 -11.24 3.10
N ASP A 174 -25.83 -10.01 3.09
CA ASP A 174 -25.65 -9.09 1.98
C ASP A 174 -24.21 -8.60 1.92
N ALA A 175 -23.56 -8.84 0.78
CA ALA A 175 -22.23 -8.29 0.51
C ALA A 175 -22.35 -6.87 -0.01
N HIS A 176 -21.65 -5.93 0.64
CA HIS A 176 -21.71 -4.51 0.31
C HIS A 176 -20.55 -4.06 -0.56
N ARG A 177 -20.81 -3.08 -1.43
CA ARG A 177 -19.76 -2.30 -2.09
C ARG A 177 -18.89 -1.59 -1.05
N MET A 178 -17.61 -1.40 -1.35
CA MET A 178 -16.71 -0.56 -0.57
C MET A 178 -15.96 0.44 -1.45
N ASP A 179 -15.95 1.70 -1.06
CA ASP A 179 -15.10 2.74 -1.62
C ASP A 179 -13.93 3.01 -0.68
N ILE A 180 -12.70 2.93 -1.17
CA ILE A 180 -11.52 3.37 -0.44
C ILE A 180 -11.26 4.84 -0.80
N TRP A 181 -11.15 5.69 0.22
CA TRP A 181 -10.87 7.12 0.07
C TRP A 181 -9.50 7.49 0.65
N LEU A 182 -8.57 7.85 -0.23
CA LEU A 182 -7.24 8.30 0.12
C LEU A 182 -7.23 9.81 0.38
N HIS A 183 -6.74 10.23 1.56
CA HIS A 183 -6.75 11.62 2.00
C HIS A 183 -5.65 12.48 1.34
N GLY A 184 -5.87 13.80 1.34
CA GLY A 184 -4.89 14.78 0.87
C GLY A 184 -3.71 14.96 1.84
N ARG A 185 -2.71 15.74 1.41
CA ARG A 185 -1.54 16.04 2.25
C ARG A 185 -1.97 16.88 3.45
N ASP A 186 -1.51 16.49 4.64
CA ASP A 186 -1.70 17.22 5.87
C ASP A 186 -0.48 16.99 6.78
N ASN A 187 0.44 17.96 6.82
CA ASN A 187 1.67 17.86 7.59
C ASN A 187 1.42 17.89 9.13
N ARG A 188 0.17 18.01 9.56
CA ARG A 188 -0.27 17.95 10.98
C ARG A 188 -1.08 16.68 11.26
N LEU A 189 -1.15 15.72 10.33
CA LEU A 189 -1.92 14.50 10.50
C LEU A 189 -1.19 13.50 11.41
N THR A 190 -1.60 13.47 12.67
CA THR A 190 -1.21 12.46 13.66
C THR A 190 -2.34 11.44 13.82
N GLU A 191 -2.08 10.29 14.45
CA GLU A 191 -3.14 9.33 14.80
C GLU A 191 -4.26 9.99 15.62
N LEU A 192 -3.93 10.88 16.56
CA LEU A 192 -4.91 11.64 17.36
C LEU A 192 -5.83 12.48 16.48
N LYS A 193 -5.25 13.26 15.55
CA LYS A 193 -6.03 14.09 14.63
C LYS A 193 -6.85 13.25 13.67
N PHE A 194 -6.28 12.15 13.19
CA PHE A 194 -6.95 11.23 12.27
C PHE A 194 -8.20 10.62 12.91
N ILE A 195 -8.07 10.04 14.11
CA ILE A 195 -9.19 9.44 14.85
C ILE A 195 -10.27 10.48 15.12
N ASP A 196 -9.92 11.67 15.65
CA ASP A 196 -10.88 12.75 15.89
C ASP A 196 -11.64 13.17 14.63
N GLN A 197 -10.96 13.25 13.49
CA GLN A 197 -11.59 13.58 12.23
C GLN A 197 -12.56 12.48 11.76
N ARG A 198 -12.17 11.21 11.88
CA ARG A 198 -12.98 10.07 11.43
C ARG A 198 -14.20 9.81 12.30
N GLU A 199 -14.17 10.19 13.57
CA GLU A 199 -15.35 10.16 14.46
C GLU A 199 -16.38 11.25 14.13
N ARG A 200 -16.00 12.29 13.37
CA ARG A 200 -16.84 13.49 13.15
C ARG A 200 -17.23 13.73 11.69
N SER A 201 -16.56 13.09 10.73
CA SER A 201 -16.74 13.37 9.31
C SER A 201 -16.85 12.11 8.46
N LYS A 202 -17.87 12.07 7.59
CA LYS A 202 -18.02 11.06 6.53
C LYS A 202 -16.96 11.19 5.42
N GLY A 203 -16.24 12.32 5.35
CA GLY A 203 -15.27 12.60 4.30
C GLY A 203 -15.90 13.17 3.02
N GLN A 204 -15.19 13.05 1.90
CA GLN A 204 -15.54 13.71 0.64
C GLN A 204 -16.71 13.04 -0.08
N PHE A 205 -16.73 11.70 -0.12
CA PHE A 205 -17.78 10.90 -0.75
C PHE A 205 -18.27 9.85 0.25
N ALA A 206 -19.59 9.67 0.30
CA ALA A 206 -20.27 8.69 1.14
C ALA A 206 -21.53 8.19 0.41
N PRO A 207 -21.37 7.41 -0.68
CA PRO A 207 -22.50 6.90 -1.44
C PRO A 207 -23.40 6.01 -0.57
N GLN A 208 -24.68 5.95 -0.93
CA GLN A 208 -25.65 5.13 -0.20
C GLN A 208 -25.30 3.63 -0.29
N ASN A 209 -25.69 2.85 0.72
CA ASN A 209 -25.50 1.40 0.78
C ASN A 209 -24.05 0.92 0.52
N THR A 210 -23.06 1.74 0.87
CA THR A 210 -21.65 1.52 0.55
C THR A 210 -20.80 1.79 1.78
N PHE A 211 -19.82 0.91 2.05
CA PHE A 211 -18.77 1.19 3.02
C PHE A 211 -17.81 2.22 2.46
N VAL A 212 -17.35 3.18 3.26
CA VAL A 212 -16.22 4.04 2.89
C VAL A 212 -15.07 3.81 3.85
N LEU A 213 -13.99 3.20 3.36
CA LEU A 213 -12.75 3.01 4.08
C LEU A 213 -11.84 4.24 3.90
N HIS A 214 -11.43 4.83 5.01
CA HIS A 214 -10.39 5.85 5.09
C HIS A 214 -9.17 5.25 5.78
N PRO A 215 -8.13 4.82 5.04
CA PRO A 215 -6.86 4.39 5.61
C PRO A 215 -6.12 5.56 6.26
N TYR A 216 -5.27 5.29 7.26
CA TYR A 216 -4.39 6.30 7.84
C TYR A 216 -3.24 6.68 6.90
N GLY A 217 -2.80 5.75 6.06
CA GLY A 217 -1.79 5.97 5.03
C GLY A 217 -0.38 6.21 5.57
N ARG A 218 -0.18 6.08 6.90
CA ARG A 218 1.10 6.28 7.60
C ARG A 218 1.76 7.60 7.21
N PHE A 219 1.03 8.70 7.39
CA PHE A 219 1.43 10.08 7.13
C PHE A 219 1.46 10.48 5.63
N CYS A 220 2.22 11.52 5.27
CA CYS A 220 2.24 12.15 3.95
C CYS A 220 3.24 11.51 2.98
N ASN A 221 3.06 10.22 2.67
CA ASN A 221 3.90 9.46 1.73
C ASN A 221 3.23 9.21 0.36
N ALA A 222 2.08 9.85 0.10
CA ALA A 222 1.26 9.63 -1.10
C ALA A 222 0.84 8.16 -1.32
N PHE A 223 0.62 7.43 -0.22
CA PHE A 223 0.23 6.02 -0.21
C PHE A 223 1.22 5.13 -0.95
N LYS A 224 2.51 5.44 -0.80
CA LYS A 224 3.65 4.64 -1.27
C LYS A 224 4.31 3.95 -0.07
N PHE A 225 5.06 2.89 -0.32
CA PHE A 225 5.76 2.12 0.72
C PHE A 225 4.81 1.67 1.84
N GLY A 226 5.10 2.04 3.09
CA GLY A 226 4.24 1.75 4.22
C GLY A 226 2.81 2.28 4.07
N GLY A 227 2.58 3.36 3.32
CA GLY A 227 1.23 3.85 3.04
C GLY A 227 0.46 2.98 2.06
N GLU A 228 1.13 2.31 1.13
CA GLU A 228 0.49 1.32 0.25
C GLU A 228 0.10 0.08 1.05
N VAL A 229 1.02 -0.41 1.89
CA VAL A 229 0.76 -1.57 2.74
C VAL A 229 -0.39 -1.30 3.71
N ASP A 230 -0.44 -0.10 4.30
CA ASP A 230 -1.54 0.33 5.18
C ASP A 230 -2.91 0.28 4.50
N VAL A 231 -3.00 0.70 3.22
CA VAL A 231 -4.24 0.59 2.44
C VAL A 231 -4.69 -0.86 2.29
N PHE A 232 -3.75 -1.76 1.95
CA PHE A 232 -4.08 -3.17 1.76
C PHE A 232 -4.38 -3.90 3.07
N GLU A 233 -3.64 -3.64 4.14
CA GLU A 233 -3.91 -4.23 5.46
C GLU A 233 -5.23 -3.73 6.04
N ALA A 234 -5.55 -2.44 5.90
CA ALA A 234 -6.84 -1.91 6.30
C ALA A 234 -7.98 -2.52 5.46
N LYS A 235 -7.81 -2.64 4.14
CA LYS A 235 -8.78 -3.31 3.25
C LYS A 235 -9.00 -4.76 3.66
N GLU A 236 -7.94 -5.52 3.86
CA GLU A 236 -7.99 -6.93 4.27
C GLU A 236 -8.68 -7.08 5.63
N HIS A 237 -8.33 -6.23 6.59
CA HIS A 237 -8.96 -6.23 7.90
C HIS A 237 -10.46 -5.91 7.79
N VAL A 238 -10.88 -4.95 6.97
CA VAL A 238 -12.32 -4.67 6.74
C VAL A 238 -13.01 -5.87 6.11
N GLN A 239 -12.40 -6.50 5.10
CA GLN A 239 -12.97 -7.67 4.42
C GLN A 239 -13.08 -8.90 5.33
N GLY A 240 -12.22 -9.03 6.34
CA GLY A 240 -12.31 -10.07 7.36
C GLY A 240 -13.34 -9.80 8.47
N GLN A 241 -13.82 -8.55 8.59
CA GLN A 241 -14.73 -8.12 9.66
C GLN A 241 -16.15 -7.80 9.16
N TYR A 242 -16.30 -7.51 7.88
CA TYR A 242 -17.55 -7.07 7.25
C TYR A 242 -17.76 -7.84 5.95
N SER A 243 -19.03 -8.13 5.61
CA SER A 243 -19.38 -8.74 4.33
C SER A 243 -19.21 -7.74 3.18
N ILE A 244 -18.03 -7.74 2.57
CA ILE A 244 -17.68 -6.87 1.45
C ILE A 244 -17.71 -7.66 0.15
N ASP A 245 -18.39 -7.12 -0.86
CA ASP A 245 -18.34 -7.62 -2.21
C ASP A 245 -17.01 -7.21 -2.87
N THR A 246 -16.08 -8.16 -2.95
CA THR A 246 -14.73 -7.93 -3.51
C THR A 246 -14.75 -7.61 -5.00
N SER A 247 -15.86 -7.83 -5.70
CA SER A 247 -16.05 -7.41 -7.09
C SER A 247 -16.47 -5.95 -7.23
N ARG A 248 -16.81 -5.27 -6.11
CA ARG A 248 -17.29 -3.90 -6.05
C ARG A 248 -16.47 -3.05 -5.07
N VAL A 249 -15.14 -3.12 -5.18
CA VAL A 249 -14.23 -2.25 -4.40
C VAL A 249 -13.70 -1.13 -5.28
N ALA A 250 -14.02 0.13 -4.96
CA ALA A 250 -13.56 1.31 -5.70
C ALA A 250 -12.34 1.96 -5.03
N MET A 251 -11.43 2.51 -5.83
CA MET A 251 -10.26 3.26 -5.35
C MET A 251 -10.42 4.75 -5.69
N ARG A 252 -10.35 5.63 -4.69
CA ARG A 252 -10.63 7.07 -4.87
C ARG A 252 -9.67 7.90 -4.03
N GLY A 253 -9.39 9.13 -4.47
CA GLY A 253 -8.61 10.06 -3.66
C GLY A 253 -8.45 11.44 -4.29
N PHE A 254 -8.02 12.41 -3.49
CA PHE A 254 -7.82 13.80 -3.95
C PHE A 254 -6.46 14.36 -3.53
N SER A 255 -5.82 15.19 -4.35
CA SER A 255 -4.50 15.78 -4.06
C SER A 255 -3.42 14.71 -3.91
N MET A 256 -2.72 14.67 -2.77
CA MET A 256 -1.84 13.55 -2.40
C MET A 256 -2.55 12.19 -2.48
N GLY A 257 -3.82 12.10 -2.05
CA GLY A 257 -4.61 10.89 -2.19
C GLY A 257 -5.00 10.59 -3.64
N GLY A 258 -5.09 11.62 -4.49
CA GLY A 258 -5.26 11.45 -5.94
C GLY A 258 -4.02 10.82 -6.58
N ALA A 259 -2.83 11.20 -6.10
CA ALA A 259 -1.56 10.57 -6.52
C ALA A 259 -1.47 9.12 -6.04
N GLY A 260 -1.86 8.85 -4.79
CA GLY A 260 -2.02 7.47 -4.30
C GLY A 260 -3.04 6.66 -5.10
N CYS A 261 -4.14 7.29 -5.52
CA CYS A 261 -5.15 6.65 -6.34
C CYS A 261 -4.61 6.28 -7.73
N TRP A 262 -3.83 7.16 -8.38
CA TRP A 262 -3.13 6.81 -9.62
C TRP A 262 -2.17 5.64 -9.41
N HIS A 263 -1.33 5.74 -8.37
CA HIS A 263 -0.37 4.70 -8.00
C HIS A 263 -1.03 3.33 -7.84
N LEU A 264 -2.04 3.21 -6.98
CA LEU A 264 -2.70 1.94 -6.73
C LEU A 264 -3.56 1.46 -7.90
N ALA A 265 -4.11 2.37 -8.71
CA ALA A 265 -4.90 2.01 -9.88
C ALA A 265 -4.06 1.31 -10.94
N VAL A 266 -2.85 1.78 -11.24
CA VAL A 266 -2.03 1.21 -12.32
C VAL A 266 -1.19 0.01 -11.89
N HIS A 267 -0.82 -0.09 -10.61
CA HIS A 267 0.00 -1.20 -10.11
C HIS A 267 -0.83 -2.40 -9.63
N HIS A 268 -2.12 -2.18 -9.32
CA HIS A 268 -3.02 -3.19 -8.76
C HIS A 268 -4.40 -3.14 -9.46
N SER A 269 -4.42 -3.01 -10.78
CA SER A 269 -5.66 -2.68 -11.53
C SER A 269 -6.77 -3.72 -11.36
N ASP A 270 -6.41 -4.98 -11.17
CA ASP A 270 -7.33 -6.10 -10.94
C ASP A 270 -7.96 -6.11 -9.54
N GLN A 271 -7.46 -5.30 -8.60
CA GLN A 271 -7.98 -5.21 -7.24
C GLN A 271 -9.23 -4.34 -7.14
N TRP A 272 -9.48 -3.48 -8.13
CA TRP A 272 -10.51 -2.44 -8.08
C TRP A 272 -11.56 -2.63 -9.18
N VAL A 273 -12.78 -2.17 -8.94
CA VAL A 273 -13.83 -2.10 -9.98
C VAL A 273 -13.79 -0.77 -10.76
N VAL A 274 -13.34 0.29 -10.10
CA VAL A 274 -13.22 1.63 -10.68
C VAL A 274 -12.20 2.45 -9.89
N ALA A 275 -11.42 3.28 -10.58
CA ALA A 275 -10.56 4.29 -9.99
C ALA A 275 -11.09 5.71 -10.23
N ALA A 276 -11.02 6.58 -9.22
CA ALA A 276 -11.40 7.99 -9.32
C ALA A 276 -10.32 8.92 -8.74
N PRO A 277 -9.16 9.07 -9.43
CA PRO A 277 -8.09 9.96 -9.01
C PRO A 277 -8.47 11.42 -9.27
N GLY A 278 -8.38 12.26 -8.23
CA GLY A 278 -8.69 13.69 -8.31
C GLY A 278 -7.46 14.56 -8.06
N ALA A 279 -7.08 15.38 -9.04
CA ALA A 279 -6.05 16.42 -8.94
C ALA A 279 -4.82 15.96 -8.14
N GLY A 280 -4.20 14.84 -8.51
CA GLY A 280 -3.02 14.30 -7.84
C GLY A 280 -1.96 13.97 -8.86
N PHE A 281 -0.69 14.13 -8.51
CA PHE A 281 0.42 13.88 -9.44
C PHE A 281 0.44 12.43 -9.94
N SER A 282 0.78 12.23 -11.21
CA SER A 282 0.88 10.92 -11.84
C SER A 282 2.32 10.52 -12.15
N GLU A 283 3.24 11.49 -12.24
CA GLU A 283 4.63 11.27 -12.60
C GLU A 283 5.56 12.26 -11.88
N SER A 284 6.84 11.94 -11.78
CA SER A 284 7.79 12.68 -10.95
C SER A 284 8.38 13.91 -11.66
N ALA A 285 8.64 13.81 -12.95
CA ALA A 285 9.53 14.70 -13.68
C ALA A 285 8.90 16.07 -14.01
N HIS A 286 7.70 16.09 -14.58
CA HIS A 286 6.96 17.30 -14.90
C HIS A 286 6.31 17.89 -13.65
N TYR A 287 5.76 17.06 -12.76
CA TYR A 287 5.19 17.52 -11.48
C TYR A 287 6.20 18.32 -10.65
N LEU A 288 7.42 17.79 -10.46
CA LEU A 288 8.48 18.48 -9.71
C LEU A 288 9.30 19.46 -10.57
N GLY A 289 8.98 19.58 -11.85
CA GLY A 289 9.69 20.42 -12.81
C GLY A 289 11.19 20.10 -12.91
N LEU A 290 11.57 18.83 -12.76
CA LEU A 290 12.97 18.41 -12.64
C LEU A 290 13.80 18.77 -13.87
N TRP A 291 13.18 18.72 -15.06
CA TRP A 291 13.81 19.12 -16.31
C TRP A 291 14.04 20.64 -16.43
N LYS A 292 13.47 21.46 -15.55
CA LYS A 292 13.69 22.91 -15.52
C LYS A 292 14.78 23.33 -14.53
N LYS A 293 15.23 22.42 -13.66
CA LYS A 293 16.27 22.69 -12.65
C LYS A 293 17.66 22.61 -13.27
N ASP A 294 18.65 23.31 -12.70
CA ASP A 294 20.03 23.27 -13.20
C ASP A 294 20.65 21.87 -13.08
N LYS A 295 20.51 21.25 -11.91
CA LYS A 295 20.90 19.85 -11.68
C LYS A 295 19.81 18.93 -12.23
N LYS A 296 20.12 18.24 -13.33
CA LYS A 296 19.24 17.20 -13.87
C LYS A 296 19.37 15.90 -13.07
N PRO A 297 18.28 15.11 -12.98
CA PRO A 297 18.35 13.76 -12.44
C PRO A 297 19.30 12.87 -13.24
N ASN A 298 19.97 11.97 -12.55
CA ASN A 298 20.84 10.97 -13.15
C ASN A 298 20.01 9.90 -13.88
N TRP A 299 20.64 9.19 -14.81
CA TRP A 299 19.99 8.12 -15.58
C TRP A 299 19.37 7.04 -14.68
N PHE A 300 19.98 6.72 -13.53
CA PHE A 300 19.44 5.70 -12.62
C PHE A 300 18.24 6.20 -11.81
N GLU A 301 18.19 7.49 -11.47
CA GLU A 301 17.02 8.09 -10.80
C GLU A 301 15.81 8.04 -11.75
N THR A 302 16.00 8.50 -12.99
CA THR A 302 14.96 8.47 -14.03
C THR A 302 14.49 7.05 -14.36
N LYS A 303 15.40 6.06 -14.31
CA LYS A 303 15.06 4.65 -14.49
C LYS A 303 14.24 4.08 -13.33
N LEU A 304 14.53 4.49 -12.09
CA LEU A 304 13.86 4.02 -10.88
C LEU A 304 12.54 4.75 -10.58
N TRP A 305 12.25 5.89 -11.21
CA TRP A 305 10.92 6.50 -11.11
C TRP A 305 9.80 5.57 -11.57
N ARG A 306 10.10 4.59 -12.44
CA ARG A 306 9.21 3.49 -12.82
C ARG A 306 8.79 2.56 -11.68
N LEU A 307 9.26 2.82 -10.46
CA LEU A 307 8.66 2.22 -9.28
C LEU A 307 7.28 2.81 -8.97
N TYR A 308 7.02 4.07 -9.39
CA TYR A 308 5.85 4.84 -8.97
C TYR A 308 5.24 5.80 -9.99
N ASP A 309 5.95 6.15 -11.07
CA ASP A 309 5.41 7.01 -12.13
C ASP A 309 4.32 6.22 -12.86
N ALA A 310 3.08 6.66 -12.67
CA ALA A 310 1.89 5.92 -13.05
C ALA A 310 1.60 5.97 -14.56
N ASP A 311 2.09 7.02 -15.23
CA ASP A 311 2.02 7.17 -16.68
C ASP A 311 2.79 6.06 -17.42
N GLU A 312 3.90 5.59 -16.87
CA GLU A 312 4.67 4.45 -17.40
C GLU A 312 3.89 3.12 -17.36
N TYR A 313 2.83 3.03 -16.54
CA TYR A 313 1.96 1.84 -16.39
C TYR A 313 0.55 2.03 -16.96
N ALA A 314 0.32 3.08 -17.76
CA ALA A 314 -1.01 3.44 -18.26
C ALA A 314 -1.77 2.28 -18.96
N LEU A 315 -1.05 1.34 -19.60
CA LEU A 315 -1.65 0.15 -20.20
C LEU A 315 -2.54 -0.64 -19.24
N ASN A 316 -2.18 -0.70 -17.95
CA ASN A 316 -2.87 -1.52 -16.97
C ASN A 316 -4.32 -1.03 -16.72
N LEU A 317 -4.60 0.24 -17.00
CA LEU A 317 -5.97 0.80 -16.94
C LEU A 317 -6.90 0.23 -18.02
N PHE A 318 -6.40 -0.56 -18.96
CA PHE A 318 -7.25 -1.38 -19.85
C PHE A 318 -8.22 -2.28 -19.05
N HIS A 319 -7.83 -2.70 -17.84
CA HIS A 319 -8.65 -3.55 -16.96
C HIS A 319 -9.44 -2.77 -15.92
N LEU A 320 -9.19 -1.48 -15.77
CA LEU A 320 -9.74 -0.67 -14.70
C LEU A 320 -10.40 0.59 -15.24
N PRO A 321 -11.76 0.61 -15.30
CA PRO A 321 -12.48 1.84 -15.57
C PRO A 321 -11.98 2.97 -14.66
N THR A 322 -11.65 4.11 -15.28
CA THR A 322 -11.02 5.23 -14.58
C THR A 322 -11.75 6.53 -14.89
N VAL A 323 -12.20 7.23 -13.84
CA VAL A 323 -12.90 8.52 -13.92
C VAL A 323 -12.04 9.57 -13.22
N ALA A 324 -11.17 10.23 -13.98
CA ALA A 324 -10.28 11.24 -13.43
C ALA A 324 -10.98 12.58 -13.23
N TYR A 325 -10.53 13.37 -12.26
CA TYR A 325 -11.04 14.72 -12.03
C TYR A 325 -9.94 15.75 -11.86
N SER A 326 -10.15 16.94 -12.43
CA SER A 326 -9.36 18.13 -12.12
C SER A 326 -10.23 19.37 -12.02
N GLY A 327 -9.84 20.31 -11.16
CA GLY A 327 -10.32 21.69 -11.29
C GLY A 327 -9.69 22.34 -12.52
N GLY A 328 -10.48 23.01 -13.35
CA GLY A 328 -10.01 23.64 -14.60
C GLY A 328 -8.99 24.77 -14.40
N ALA A 329 -8.99 25.40 -13.23
CA ALA A 329 -8.00 26.40 -12.81
C ALA A 329 -6.93 25.82 -11.87
N ASP A 330 -6.98 24.52 -11.56
CA ASP A 330 -5.97 23.84 -10.75
C ASP A 330 -4.72 23.53 -11.59
N LYS A 331 -3.54 23.88 -11.07
CA LYS A 331 -2.26 23.55 -11.73
C LYS A 331 -2.04 22.03 -11.81
N GLN A 332 -2.63 21.24 -10.91
CA GLN A 332 -2.51 19.79 -10.89
C GLN A 332 -3.33 19.08 -11.98
N ILE A 333 -4.10 19.81 -12.80
CA ILE A 333 -4.68 19.27 -14.04
C ILE A 333 -3.62 18.68 -14.97
N GLN A 334 -2.37 19.14 -14.85
CA GLN A 334 -1.23 18.60 -15.60
C GLN A 334 -1.07 17.09 -15.40
N ALA A 335 -1.34 16.54 -14.22
CA ALA A 335 -1.16 15.12 -13.97
C ALA A 335 -2.14 14.26 -14.79
N ALA A 336 -3.43 14.62 -14.78
CA ALA A 336 -4.42 13.94 -15.62
C ALA A 336 -4.10 14.10 -17.11
N ARG A 337 -3.54 15.24 -17.54
CA ARG A 337 -3.06 15.43 -18.93
C ARG A 337 -1.87 14.53 -19.30
N MET A 338 -0.97 14.24 -18.37
CA MET A 338 0.09 13.24 -18.62
C MET A 338 -0.50 11.84 -18.78
N MET A 339 -1.49 11.49 -17.97
CA MET A 339 -2.21 10.23 -18.13
C MET A 339 -3.01 10.16 -19.43
N GLU A 340 -3.59 11.27 -19.92
CA GLU A 340 -4.23 11.34 -21.23
C GLU A 340 -3.23 10.99 -22.35
N ILE A 341 -2.04 11.58 -22.33
CA ILE A 341 -0.98 11.29 -23.31
C ILE A 341 -0.57 9.81 -23.24
N ALA A 342 -0.29 9.30 -22.03
CA ALA A 342 0.13 7.92 -21.85
C ALA A 342 -0.96 6.90 -22.25
N LEU A 343 -2.23 7.19 -21.97
CA LEU A 343 -3.35 6.36 -22.40
C LEU A 343 -3.55 6.41 -23.92
N GLN A 344 -3.36 7.58 -24.54
CA GLN A 344 -3.44 7.72 -25.98
C GLN A 344 -2.41 6.85 -26.71
N ASP A 345 -1.19 6.76 -26.18
CA ASP A 345 -0.13 5.87 -26.69
C ASP A 345 -0.52 4.38 -26.61
N GLU A 346 -1.40 4.02 -25.68
CA GLU A 346 -1.94 2.66 -25.51
C GLU A 346 -3.31 2.45 -26.20
N GLY A 347 -3.79 3.46 -26.93
CA GLY A 347 -5.04 3.45 -27.71
C GLY A 347 -6.31 3.68 -26.88
N MET A 348 -6.20 4.35 -25.73
CA MET A 348 -7.30 4.62 -24.81
C MET A 348 -7.50 6.12 -24.58
N GLU A 349 -8.74 6.54 -24.38
CA GLU A 349 -9.08 7.91 -23.98
C GLU A 349 -9.46 7.96 -22.49
N LEU A 350 -8.92 8.94 -21.76
CA LEU A 350 -9.25 9.12 -20.36
C LEU A 350 -10.61 9.82 -20.20
N ALA A 351 -11.50 9.25 -19.38
CA ALA A 351 -12.70 9.95 -18.92
C ALA A 351 -12.31 11.00 -17.87
N HIS A 352 -11.82 12.16 -18.34
CA HIS A 352 -11.35 13.26 -17.51
C HIS A 352 -12.43 14.34 -17.33
N ILE A 353 -13.00 14.40 -16.14
CA ILE A 353 -13.99 15.41 -15.77
C ILE A 353 -13.27 16.67 -15.29
N ILE A 354 -13.54 17.79 -15.95
CA ILE A 354 -12.97 19.10 -15.61
C ILE A 354 -14.03 19.97 -14.96
N GLY A 355 -13.76 20.40 -13.72
CA GLY A 355 -14.60 21.38 -13.02
C GLY A 355 -14.32 22.80 -13.52
N PRO A 356 -15.26 23.49 -14.18
CA PRO A 356 -15.01 24.83 -14.74
C PRO A 356 -14.60 25.83 -13.66
N ASP A 357 -13.62 26.69 -13.97
CA ASP A 357 -13.09 27.76 -13.11
C ASP A 357 -12.77 27.36 -11.66
N THR A 358 -12.52 26.07 -11.43
CA THR A 358 -12.34 25.50 -10.10
C THR A 358 -10.85 25.29 -9.83
N GLY A 359 -10.38 25.79 -8.68
CA GLY A 359 -9.02 25.53 -8.18
C GLY A 359 -8.89 24.13 -7.55
N HIS A 360 -8.05 24.01 -6.52
CA HIS A 360 -7.72 22.74 -5.87
C HIS A 360 -8.83 22.21 -4.93
N ARG A 361 -10.00 21.88 -5.50
CA ARG A 361 -11.18 21.29 -4.83
C ARG A 361 -12.11 20.63 -5.84
N TYR A 362 -13.14 19.93 -5.37
CA TYR A 362 -14.23 19.45 -6.23
C TYR A 362 -15.22 20.58 -6.60
N HIS A 363 -15.51 20.70 -7.88
CA HIS A 363 -16.64 21.49 -8.39
C HIS A 363 -17.95 20.74 -8.06
N PRO A 364 -18.99 21.40 -7.53
CA PRO A 364 -20.20 20.73 -7.06
C PRO A 364 -20.91 19.84 -8.09
N ASP A 365 -21.02 20.29 -9.35
CA ASP A 365 -21.72 19.50 -10.38
C ASP A 365 -20.84 18.40 -10.96
N SER A 366 -19.53 18.66 -11.08
CA SER A 366 -18.57 17.63 -11.49
C SER A 366 -18.51 16.51 -10.45
N LYS A 367 -18.65 16.85 -9.16
CA LYS A 367 -18.73 15.88 -8.08
C LYS A 367 -19.90 14.90 -8.26
N LYS A 368 -21.10 15.40 -8.61
CA LYS A 368 -22.28 14.57 -8.88
C LYS A 368 -22.06 13.66 -10.09
N GLU A 369 -21.47 14.19 -11.15
CA GLU A 369 -21.17 13.39 -12.35
C GLU A 369 -20.16 12.27 -12.08
N ILE A 370 -19.13 12.55 -11.26
CA ILE A 370 -18.16 11.54 -10.81
C ILE A 370 -18.87 10.46 -9.99
N GLU A 371 -19.71 10.84 -9.02
CA GLU A 371 -20.49 9.88 -8.23
C GLU A 371 -21.36 8.99 -9.12
N ASN A 372 -22.11 9.59 -10.05
CA ASN A 372 -22.95 8.84 -10.97
C ASN A 372 -22.17 7.82 -11.81
N ARG A 373 -21.04 8.22 -12.42
CA ARG A 373 -20.21 7.29 -13.21
C ARG A 373 -19.59 6.19 -12.37
N VAL A 374 -19.02 6.55 -11.22
CA VAL A 374 -18.42 5.59 -10.29
C VAL A 374 -19.47 4.58 -9.83
N ASP A 375 -20.68 5.04 -9.52
CA ASP A 375 -21.79 4.18 -9.08
C ASP A 375 -22.25 3.23 -10.19
N LEU A 376 -22.40 3.72 -11.43
CA LEU A 376 -22.76 2.89 -12.58
C LEU A 376 -21.74 1.76 -12.82
N VAL A 377 -20.44 2.08 -12.75
CA VAL A 377 -19.38 1.10 -12.94
C VAL A 377 -19.33 0.12 -11.76
N ALA A 378 -19.34 0.63 -10.53
CA ALA A 378 -19.26 -0.21 -9.34
C ALA A 378 -20.47 -1.16 -9.24
N ASN A 379 -21.66 -0.75 -9.65
CA ASN A 379 -22.85 -1.61 -9.66
C ASN A 379 -22.76 -2.75 -10.70
N ALA A 380 -22.00 -2.57 -11.78
CA ALA A 380 -21.78 -3.63 -12.76
C ALA A 380 -20.83 -4.73 -12.25
N GLY A 381 -19.95 -4.40 -11.29
CA GLY A 381 -18.95 -5.31 -10.75
C GLY A 381 -17.77 -5.55 -11.71
N LYS A 382 -16.63 -5.95 -11.15
CA LYS A 382 -15.44 -6.29 -11.94
C LYS A 382 -15.53 -7.72 -12.48
N ARG A 383 -14.97 -7.94 -13.67
CA ARG A 383 -14.82 -9.31 -14.21
C ARG A 383 -13.61 -9.97 -13.57
N LYS A 384 -13.77 -11.19 -13.07
CA LYS A 384 -12.66 -11.97 -12.49
C LYS A 384 -11.73 -12.52 -13.57
N VAL A 385 -12.31 -13.22 -14.55
CA VAL A 385 -11.60 -13.84 -15.68
C VAL A 385 -11.99 -13.14 -17.00
N PRO A 386 -11.41 -11.98 -17.32
CA PRO A 386 -11.61 -11.36 -18.63
C PRO A 386 -10.99 -12.22 -19.73
N ALA A 387 -11.62 -12.25 -20.91
CA ALA A 387 -11.08 -13.00 -22.05
C ALA A 387 -9.71 -12.50 -22.52
N LYS A 388 -9.37 -11.23 -22.25
CA LYS A 388 -8.08 -10.62 -22.59
C LYS A 388 -7.41 -10.08 -21.34
N VAL A 389 -6.10 -10.27 -21.23
CA VAL A 389 -5.23 -9.69 -20.22
C VAL A 389 -4.10 -8.92 -20.90
N ARG A 390 -4.10 -7.59 -20.78
CA ARG A 390 -2.97 -6.72 -21.11
C ARG A 390 -2.29 -6.24 -19.83
N MET A 391 -0.96 -6.36 -19.74
CA MET A 391 -0.22 -5.97 -18.55
C MET A 391 1.14 -5.40 -18.94
N THR A 392 1.48 -4.25 -18.36
CA THR A 392 2.85 -3.71 -18.32
C THR A 392 3.36 -3.74 -16.88
N THR A 393 4.63 -4.13 -16.72
CA THR A 393 5.37 -3.87 -15.48
C THR A 393 6.86 -3.66 -15.75
N TYR A 394 7.55 -3.02 -14.83
CA TYR A 394 9.02 -2.87 -14.86
C TYR A 394 9.71 -3.67 -13.76
N THR A 395 8.94 -4.25 -12.84
CA THR A 395 9.47 -5.01 -11.71
C THR A 395 8.47 -6.05 -11.24
N LEU A 396 8.97 -7.18 -10.74
CA LEU A 396 8.17 -8.24 -10.12
C LEU A 396 7.58 -7.85 -8.76
N LYS A 397 7.69 -6.58 -8.35
CA LYS A 397 6.96 -6.04 -7.20
C LYS A 397 5.46 -6.01 -7.45
N TYR A 398 5.06 -5.78 -8.70
CA TYR A 398 3.66 -5.76 -9.15
C TYR A 398 3.50 -6.81 -10.27
N PRO A 399 3.39 -8.11 -9.93
CA PRO A 399 3.43 -9.20 -10.89
C PRO A 399 2.06 -9.68 -11.38
N ASP A 400 0.97 -9.21 -10.77
CA ASP A 400 -0.37 -9.76 -10.97
C ASP A 400 -1.24 -8.92 -11.92
N MET A 401 -2.00 -9.60 -12.76
CA MET A 401 -3.12 -9.02 -13.50
C MET A 401 -4.14 -10.12 -13.83
N HIS A 402 -5.27 -10.13 -13.13
CA HIS A 402 -6.33 -11.14 -13.32
C HIS A 402 -5.77 -12.57 -13.22
N TRP A 403 -5.92 -13.38 -14.26
CA TRP A 403 -5.47 -14.77 -14.31
C TRP A 403 -4.01 -14.92 -14.74
N VAL A 404 -3.23 -13.83 -14.83
CA VAL A 404 -1.80 -13.85 -15.18
C VAL A 404 -0.96 -13.39 -13.99
N HIS A 405 0.06 -14.17 -13.64
CA HIS A 405 1.06 -13.86 -12.62
C HIS A 405 2.47 -13.93 -13.21
N LEU A 406 3.27 -12.88 -13.12
CA LEU A 406 4.65 -12.87 -13.59
C LEU A 406 5.61 -13.41 -12.53
N GLU A 407 6.42 -14.40 -12.92
CA GLU A 407 7.41 -15.02 -12.03
C GLU A 407 8.85 -14.62 -12.34
N GLY A 408 9.11 -14.15 -13.57
CA GLY A 408 10.46 -13.83 -14.04
C GLY A 408 10.48 -12.82 -15.19
N LEU A 409 11.45 -11.90 -15.13
CA LEU A 409 11.78 -10.94 -16.19
C LEU A 409 13.19 -11.20 -16.74
N ASN A 410 13.49 -10.77 -17.97
CA ASN A 410 14.89 -10.79 -18.45
C ASN A 410 15.70 -9.71 -17.73
N GLN A 411 15.14 -8.52 -17.60
CA GLN A 411 15.78 -7.40 -16.93
C GLN A 411 14.74 -6.52 -16.20
N HIS A 412 14.95 -6.30 -14.90
CA HIS A 412 14.16 -5.32 -14.16
C HIS A 412 14.45 -3.90 -14.66
N TRP A 413 13.44 -3.04 -14.57
CA TRP A 413 13.44 -1.64 -15.00
C TRP A 413 13.48 -1.44 -16.52
N GLU A 414 13.27 -2.50 -17.29
CA GLU A 414 12.92 -2.47 -18.71
C GLU A 414 11.45 -2.88 -18.86
N LYS A 415 10.72 -2.29 -19.84
CA LYS A 415 9.27 -2.54 -20.01
C LYS A 415 9.02 -4.01 -20.29
N ALA A 416 8.34 -4.69 -19.37
CA ALA A 416 7.75 -6.00 -19.60
C ALA A 416 6.31 -5.84 -20.04
N LEU A 417 5.90 -6.66 -21.01
CA LEU A 417 4.56 -6.66 -21.59
C LEU A 417 4.04 -8.09 -21.63
N VAL A 418 2.78 -8.27 -21.28
CA VAL A 418 2.00 -9.47 -21.58
C VAL A 418 0.70 -9.06 -22.24
N ASN A 419 0.41 -9.65 -23.40
CA ASN A 419 -0.93 -9.69 -23.98
C ASN A 419 -1.37 -11.15 -24.03
N ALA A 420 -2.35 -11.54 -23.24
CA ALA A 420 -2.90 -12.89 -23.20
C ALA A 420 -4.39 -12.87 -23.59
N GLU A 421 -4.84 -13.87 -24.32
CA GLU A 421 -6.22 -14.00 -24.80
C GLU A 421 -6.70 -15.45 -24.72
N ILE A 422 -7.84 -15.67 -24.08
CA ILE A 422 -8.62 -16.89 -24.19
C ILE A 422 -9.37 -16.82 -25.53
N LYS A 423 -8.82 -17.46 -26.55
CA LYS A 423 -9.31 -17.33 -27.94
C LYS A 423 -10.61 -18.11 -28.15
N ASP A 424 -10.71 -19.28 -27.52
CA ASP A 424 -11.84 -20.21 -27.57
C ASP A 424 -11.79 -21.15 -26.36
N SER A 425 -12.68 -22.15 -26.29
CA SER A 425 -12.77 -23.08 -25.15
C SER A 425 -11.58 -24.05 -25.01
N HIS A 426 -10.61 -23.99 -25.92
CA HIS A 426 -9.46 -24.90 -25.96
C HIS A 426 -8.10 -24.19 -26.12
N THR A 427 -8.08 -22.87 -26.35
CA THR A 427 -6.85 -22.18 -26.77
C THR A 427 -6.62 -20.88 -26.00
N VAL A 428 -5.41 -20.75 -25.44
CA VAL A 428 -4.90 -19.50 -24.88
C VAL A 428 -3.73 -19.01 -25.73
N VAL A 429 -3.76 -17.74 -26.16
CA VAL A 429 -2.69 -17.10 -26.93
C VAL A 429 -2.02 -16.05 -26.06
N ILE A 430 -0.68 -16.01 -26.09
CA ILE A 430 0.13 -15.13 -25.24
C ILE A 430 1.27 -14.54 -26.05
N GLU A 431 1.42 -13.23 -25.98
CA GLU A 431 2.57 -12.50 -26.50
C GLU A 431 3.28 -11.81 -25.35
N THR A 432 4.61 -11.96 -25.28
CA THR A 432 5.41 -11.41 -24.20
C THR A 432 6.58 -10.57 -24.70
N LYS A 433 6.96 -9.58 -23.90
CA LYS A 433 8.22 -8.83 -24.02
C LYS A 433 8.89 -8.77 -22.67
N ASN A 434 10.20 -9.02 -22.60
CA ASN A 434 10.99 -8.97 -21.36
C ASN A 434 10.50 -9.93 -20.25
N VAL A 435 9.71 -10.97 -20.57
CA VAL A 435 9.25 -12.00 -19.62
C VAL A 435 10.04 -13.30 -19.81
N THR A 436 10.39 -13.96 -18.70
CA THR A 436 11.07 -15.27 -18.67
C THR A 436 10.27 -16.35 -17.97
N ALA A 437 9.31 -16.00 -17.12
CA ALA A 437 8.41 -16.96 -16.48
C ALA A 437 7.09 -16.30 -16.07
N LEU A 438 6.00 -17.03 -16.20
CA LEU A 438 4.66 -16.60 -15.80
C LEU A 438 3.78 -17.81 -15.48
N SER A 439 2.75 -17.58 -14.69
CA SER A 439 1.71 -18.55 -14.35
C SER A 439 0.35 -18.03 -14.78
N LEU A 440 -0.49 -18.95 -15.24
CA LEU A 440 -1.89 -18.74 -15.54
C LEU A 440 -2.71 -19.44 -14.47
N ALA A 441 -3.60 -18.72 -13.80
CA ALA A 441 -4.38 -19.25 -12.69
C ALA A 441 -5.83 -18.80 -12.75
N MET A 442 -6.75 -19.77 -12.75
CA MET A 442 -8.19 -19.56 -12.67
C MET A 442 -8.75 -20.49 -11.60
N ASP A 443 -9.43 -19.92 -10.62
CA ASP A 443 -9.98 -20.66 -9.48
C ASP A 443 -11.18 -21.53 -9.87
N ALA A 444 -11.62 -22.38 -8.94
CA ALA A 444 -12.78 -23.24 -9.14
C ALA A 444 -14.03 -22.42 -9.52
N GLY A 445 -14.71 -22.85 -10.58
CA GLY A 445 -15.90 -22.21 -11.15
C GLY A 445 -15.60 -21.06 -12.10
N GLU A 446 -14.34 -20.67 -12.32
CA GLU A 446 -14.01 -19.45 -13.05
C GLU A 446 -13.45 -19.70 -14.47
N CYS A 447 -12.85 -20.87 -14.74
CA CYS A 447 -12.22 -21.15 -16.03
C CYS A 447 -13.28 -21.36 -17.14
N PRO A 448 -13.26 -20.57 -18.22
CA PRO A 448 -14.19 -20.73 -19.34
C PRO A 448 -13.82 -21.87 -20.31
N LEU A 449 -12.66 -22.51 -20.13
CA LEU A 449 -12.18 -23.60 -20.99
C LEU A 449 -12.93 -24.91 -20.71
N ASP A 450 -12.92 -25.84 -21.67
CA ASP A 450 -13.65 -27.11 -21.53
C ASP A 450 -12.97 -28.06 -20.55
N ALA A 451 -13.76 -28.53 -19.58
CA ALA A 451 -13.28 -29.44 -18.55
C ALA A 451 -12.87 -30.81 -19.15
N GLY A 452 -11.89 -31.45 -18.52
CA GLY A 452 -11.38 -32.76 -18.95
C GLY A 452 -10.40 -32.70 -20.13
N HIS A 453 -10.16 -31.52 -20.71
CA HIS A 453 -9.24 -31.33 -21.82
C HIS A 453 -7.97 -30.58 -21.37
N THR A 454 -6.89 -30.73 -22.14
CA THR A 454 -5.63 -29.99 -22.00
C THR A 454 -5.61 -28.86 -23.03
N PRO A 455 -5.86 -27.60 -22.63
CA PRO A 455 -5.91 -26.48 -23.57
C PRO A 455 -4.55 -26.27 -24.25
N GLY A 456 -4.56 -25.91 -25.52
CA GLY A 456 -3.37 -25.45 -26.23
C GLY A 456 -2.96 -24.06 -25.77
N ILE A 457 -1.67 -23.84 -25.56
CA ILE A 457 -1.09 -22.54 -25.23
C ILE A 457 -0.15 -22.13 -26.36
N LEU A 458 -0.48 -21.05 -27.07
CA LEU A 458 0.37 -20.45 -28.08
C LEU A 458 1.08 -19.23 -27.49
N ILE A 459 2.36 -19.39 -27.10
CA ILE A 459 3.14 -18.32 -26.46
C ILE A 459 4.35 -17.92 -27.30
N ASP A 460 4.46 -16.65 -27.67
CA ASP A 460 5.52 -16.11 -28.55
C ASP A 460 5.71 -16.94 -29.85
N GLY A 461 4.61 -17.45 -30.42
CA GLY A 461 4.61 -18.31 -31.61
C GLY A 461 4.95 -19.79 -31.36
N GLN A 462 5.19 -20.20 -30.11
CA GLN A 462 5.47 -21.58 -29.72
C GLN A 462 4.21 -22.27 -29.18
N SER A 463 3.95 -23.50 -29.63
CA SER A 463 2.81 -24.29 -29.19
C SER A 463 3.18 -25.21 -28.03
N LEU A 464 2.44 -25.12 -26.94
CA LEU A 464 2.56 -25.93 -25.74
C LEU A 464 1.21 -26.55 -25.38
N GLU A 465 1.24 -27.63 -24.61
CA GLU A 465 0.04 -28.20 -23.98
C GLU A 465 -0.06 -27.72 -22.54
N GLY A 466 -1.21 -27.17 -22.16
CA GLY A 466 -1.50 -26.79 -20.78
C GLY A 466 -1.78 -28.00 -19.88
N ALA A 467 -2.06 -27.74 -18.60
CA ALA A 467 -2.59 -28.73 -17.69
C ALA A 467 -4.06 -29.07 -18.03
N ASN A 468 -4.55 -30.20 -17.53
CA ASN A 468 -5.96 -30.56 -17.65
C ASN A 468 -6.84 -29.54 -16.91
N VAL A 469 -7.90 -29.06 -17.54
CA VAL A 469 -8.93 -28.25 -16.88
C VAL A 469 -9.76 -29.16 -15.99
N LEU A 470 -9.75 -28.91 -14.69
CA LEU A 470 -10.40 -29.78 -13.72
C LEU A 470 -11.93 -29.69 -13.82
N SER A 471 -12.61 -30.72 -13.30
CA SER A 471 -14.07 -30.83 -13.36
C SER A 471 -14.81 -29.73 -12.60
N ASP A 472 -14.14 -29.08 -11.64
CA ASP A 472 -14.63 -27.91 -10.92
C ASP A 472 -14.43 -26.59 -11.70
N LYS A 473 -13.94 -26.65 -12.95
CA LYS A 473 -13.60 -25.49 -13.78
C LYS A 473 -12.48 -24.62 -13.19
N SER A 474 -11.53 -25.22 -12.48
CA SER A 474 -10.24 -24.58 -12.19
C SER A 474 -9.18 -24.96 -13.25
N TRP A 475 -8.21 -24.07 -13.45
CA TRP A 475 -7.09 -24.32 -14.36
C TRP A 475 -5.84 -23.54 -13.93
N ASN A 476 -4.72 -24.25 -13.80
CA ASN A 476 -3.46 -23.68 -13.36
C ASN A 476 -2.32 -24.20 -14.22
N VAL A 477 -1.51 -23.31 -14.79
CA VAL A 477 -0.34 -23.66 -15.61
C VAL A 477 0.80 -22.71 -15.31
N THR A 478 2.00 -23.25 -15.09
CA THR A 478 3.23 -22.47 -14.99
C THR A 478 4.04 -22.60 -16.27
N LEU A 479 4.59 -21.49 -16.78
CA LEU A 479 5.36 -21.41 -18.01
C LEU A 479 6.72 -20.75 -17.73
N HIS A 480 7.79 -21.25 -18.33
CA HIS A 480 9.12 -20.63 -18.20
C HIS A 480 9.95 -20.80 -19.48
N LYS A 481 10.91 -19.88 -19.68
CA LYS A 481 11.90 -19.94 -20.75
C LYS A 481 13.15 -20.71 -20.32
N GLU A 482 13.59 -21.61 -21.19
CA GLU A 482 14.91 -22.23 -21.19
C GLU A 482 15.66 -21.76 -22.45
N GLY A 483 16.48 -20.72 -22.31
CA GLY A 483 16.96 -19.97 -23.48
C GLY A 483 15.77 -19.25 -24.15
N ASP A 484 15.59 -19.48 -25.45
CA ASP A 484 14.46 -18.93 -26.22
C ASP A 484 13.26 -19.88 -26.33
N ILE A 485 13.32 -21.06 -25.69
CA ILE A 485 12.28 -22.08 -25.78
C ILE A 485 11.38 -22.01 -24.54
N TRP A 486 10.06 -21.93 -24.75
CA TRP A 486 9.09 -22.00 -23.66
C TRP A 486 8.81 -23.46 -23.26
N ARG A 487 8.60 -23.68 -21.96
CA ARG A 487 8.28 -24.97 -21.37
C ARG A 487 7.15 -24.82 -20.36
N THR A 488 6.34 -25.87 -20.26
CA THR A 488 5.31 -26.03 -19.22
C THR A 488 5.89 -26.67 -17.96
N GLY A 489 5.34 -26.29 -16.81
CA GLY A 489 5.81 -26.74 -15.51
C GLY A 489 6.83 -25.78 -14.89
N LYS A 490 7.17 -26.03 -13.62
CA LYS A 490 8.16 -25.23 -12.89
C LYS A 490 9.55 -25.51 -13.45
N GLN A 491 10.38 -24.47 -13.53
CA GLN A 491 11.78 -24.64 -13.88
C GLN A 491 12.45 -25.60 -12.88
N GLY A 492 13.10 -26.66 -13.38
CA GLY A 492 13.73 -27.65 -12.52
C GLY A 492 14.80 -27.05 -11.61
N ASN A 493 14.93 -27.57 -10.39
CA ASN A 493 15.90 -27.15 -9.36
C ASN A 493 17.37 -27.52 -9.68
N ALA A 494 17.77 -27.53 -10.96
CA ALA A 494 19.13 -27.86 -11.36
C ALA A 494 20.09 -26.70 -11.02
N GLY A 495 20.54 -26.66 -9.75
CA GLY A 495 21.51 -25.71 -9.22
C GLY A 495 20.84 -24.43 -8.72
N VAL A 496 20.83 -24.23 -7.40
CA VAL A 496 20.35 -23.03 -6.72
C VAL A 496 21.00 -21.78 -7.32
N ASN A 497 20.30 -21.12 -8.24
CA ASN A 497 20.70 -19.83 -8.75
C ASN A 497 19.79 -18.77 -8.14
N LEU A 498 20.38 -17.88 -7.35
CA LEU A 498 19.74 -16.69 -6.80
C LEU A 498 19.15 -15.87 -7.97
N LYS A 499 17.87 -16.05 -8.25
CA LYS A 499 17.11 -15.30 -9.25
C LYS A 499 16.14 -14.36 -8.56
N LYS A 500 15.95 -13.19 -9.16
CA LYS A 500 14.84 -12.31 -8.81
C LYS A 500 13.53 -13.03 -9.09
N ARG A 501 12.62 -12.95 -8.14
CA ARG A 501 11.25 -13.48 -8.16
C ARG A 501 10.37 -12.52 -7.38
N PRO A 502 9.04 -12.58 -7.47
CA PRO A 502 8.16 -11.80 -6.60
C PRO A 502 8.55 -11.93 -5.12
N GLY A 503 8.62 -10.80 -4.43
CA GLY A 503 9.12 -10.67 -3.05
C GLY A 503 10.65 -10.61 -2.88
N LEU A 504 11.45 -10.94 -3.91
CA LEU A 504 12.93 -10.96 -3.87
C LEU A 504 13.57 -10.24 -5.05
N GLN A 505 12.94 -9.17 -5.53
CA GLN A 505 13.36 -8.45 -6.75
C GLN A 505 14.17 -7.17 -6.52
N GLY A 506 13.95 -6.48 -5.41
CA GLY A 506 14.47 -5.14 -5.21
C GLY A 506 13.75 -4.06 -6.04
N PRO A 507 14.02 -2.77 -5.78
CA PRO A 507 15.27 -2.23 -5.25
C PRO A 507 15.33 -2.31 -3.72
N ILE A 508 16.36 -1.75 -3.09
CA ILE A 508 16.49 -1.77 -1.62
C ILE A 508 15.21 -1.22 -0.94
N ASP A 509 14.52 -0.29 -1.59
CA ASP A 509 13.29 0.32 -1.13
C ASP A 509 12.12 -0.67 -0.96
N ASP A 510 12.14 -1.83 -1.64
CA ASP A 510 11.15 -2.90 -1.43
C ASP A 510 11.16 -3.40 0.02
N ALA A 511 12.30 -3.29 0.72
CA ALA A 511 12.41 -3.67 2.12
C ALA A 511 11.55 -2.79 3.04
N PHE A 512 11.16 -1.58 2.62
CA PHE A 512 10.26 -0.70 3.39
C PHE A 512 8.77 -1.09 3.27
N MET A 513 8.48 -2.17 2.55
CA MET A 513 7.13 -2.72 2.38
C MET A 513 6.95 -4.05 3.10
N ASP A 514 7.93 -4.47 3.89
CA ASP A 514 7.87 -5.61 4.80
C ASP A 514 8.72 -5.31 6.05
N ARG A 515 8.81 -6.26 6.98
CA ARG A 515 9.68 -6.17 8.15
C ARG A 515 11.14 -6.10 7.72
N PHE A 516 11.88 -5.13 8.27
CA PHE A 516 13.31 -5.03 8.08
C PHE A 516 14.03 -4.68 9.39
N VAL A 517 15.32 -5.01 9.45
CA VAL A 517 16.19 -4.67 10.60
C VAL A 517 17.27 -3.73 10.11
N ILE A 518 17.45 -2.61 10.82
CA ILE A 518 18.59 -1.72 10.61
C ILE A 518 19.75 -2.22 11.48
N VAL A 519 20.83 -2.66 10.83
CA VAL A 519 22.06 -3.05 11.52
C VAL A 519 23.02 -1.87 11.50
N THR A 520 23.23 -1.23 12.65
CA THR A 520 24.22 -0.15 12.80
C THR A 520 25.64 -0.72 12.79
N PRO A 521 26.64 -0.01 12.26
CA PRO A 521 28.04 -0.44 12.35
C PRO A 521 28.44 -0.65 13.82
N SER A 522 29.00 -1.81 14.16
CA SER A 522 29.48 -2.13 15.51
C SER A 522 30.92 -1.66 15.77
N GLY A 523 31.32 -0.55 15.14
CA GLY A 523 32.70 -0.05 15.12
C GLY A 523 33.04 0.79 16.33
#